data_AF-A0AAJ1BS01-F1
#
_entry.id   AF-A0AAJ1BS01-F1
#
_cell.length_a   1.000
_cell.length_b   1.000
_cell.length_c   1.000
_cell.angle_alpha   90.00
_cell.angle_beta   90.00
_cell.angle_gamma   90.00
#
_symmetry.space_group_name_H-M   'P 1'
#
loop_
_entity.id
_entity.type
_entity.pdbx_description
1 polymer ?
#
loop_
_entity_poly.entity_id
_entity_poly.type
_entity_poly.pdbx_seq_one_letter_code
_entity_poly.pdbx_strand_id
1 'polypeptide(L)' 'DGRDYVIPDDIKNVALEVVSHRIFLKPESKIRGVTGRHITRKILSEVPVPVIQ' A
#
# COMPACT_ATOMS: atom_id res chain seq x y z
N ASP A 1 -18.12 -11.06 5.26
CA ASP A 1 -17.43 -12.33 5.58
C ASP A 1 -17.74 -12.92 6.96
N GLY A 2 -18.16 -12.13 7.96
CA GLY A 2 -18.48 -12.68 9.30
C GLY A 2 -17.28 -13.16 10.12
N ARG A 3 -16.05 -12.87 9.67
CA ARG A 3 -14.80 -13.11 10.40
C ARG A 3 -14.63 -12.09 11.53
N ASP A 4 -14.13 -12.53 12.68
CA ASP A 4 -13.76 -11.71 13.84
C ASP A 4 -12.27 -11.30 13.83
N TYR A 5 -11.53 -11.68 12.79
CA TYR A 5 -10.13 -11.37 12.58
C TYR A 5 -9.84 -10.81 11.19
N VAL A 6 -8.73 -10.06 11.10
CA VAL A 6 -8.23 -9.45 9.86
C VAL A 6 -7.22 -10.37 9.20
N ILE A 7 -7.31 -10.53 7.87
CA ILE A 7 -6.30 -11.20 7.05
C ILE A 7 -5.49 -10.17 6.24
N PRO A 8 -4.29 -10.54 5.75
CA PRO A 8 -3.46 -9.63 4.95
C PRO A 8 -4.19 -9.02 3.74
N ASP A 9 -5.09 -9.78 3.09
CA ASP A 9 -5.84 -9.27 1.94
C ASP A 9 -6.82 -8.15 2.30
N ASP A 10 -7.41 -8.18 3.50
CA ASP A 10 -8.26 -7.09 3.98
C ASP A 10 -7.48 -5.77 4.03
N ILE A 11 -6.23 -5.83 4.49
CA ILE A 11 -5.33 -4.68 4.57
C ILE A 11 -4.93 -4.23 3.16
N LYS A 12 -4.54 -5.16 2.28
CA LYS A 12 -4.12 -4.85 0.91
C LYS A 12 -5.21 -4.15 0.11
N ASN A 13 -6.47 -4.56 0.28
CA ASN A 13 -7.62 -4.01 -0.42
C ASN A 13 -7.88 -2.53 -0.09
N VAL A 14 -7.56 -2.09 1.14
CA VAL A 14 -7.78 -0.69 1.57
C VAL A 14 -6.51 0.15 1.54
N ALA A 15 -5.33 -0.47 1.53
CA ALA A 15 -4.05 0.21 1.66
C ALA A 15 -3.81 1.29 0.59
N LEU A 16 -4.24 1.06 -0.65
CA LEU A 16 -4.04 2.02 -1.73
C LEU A 16 -4.80 3.33 -1.48
N GLU A 17 -6.06 3.26 -1.07
CA GLU A 17 -6.89 4.45 -0.82
C GLU A 17 -6.50 5.14 0.50
N VAL A 18 -6.16 4.38 1.54
CA VAL A 18 -5.84 4.93 2.88
C VAL A 18 -4.44 5.54 2.95
N VAL A 19 -3.44 4.92 2.33
CA VAL A 19 -2.01 5.30 2.49
C VAL A 19 -1.53 6.24 1.39
N SER A 20 -2.03 6.12 0.16
CA SER A 20 -1.45 6.85 -0.98
C SER A 20 -1.47 8.38 -0.81
N HIS A 21 -2.51 8.93 -0.19
CA HIS A 21 -2.62 10.36 0.09
C HIS A 21 -1.79 10.82 1.31
N ARG A 22 -1.30 9.90 2.13
CA ARG A 22 -0.48 10.17 3.33
C ARG A 22 1.02 10.19 3.03
N ILE A 23 1.42 9.93 1.79
CA ILE A 23 2.82 9.91 1.37
C ILE A 23 3.26 11.32 0.98
N PHE A 24 4.18 11.89 1.76
CA PHE A 24 4.85 13.14 1.41
C PHE A 24 6.00 12.88 0.44
N LEU A 25 5.89 13.49 -0.74
CA LEU A 25 6.90 13.41 -1.78
C LEU A 25 7.72 14.69 -1.81
N LYS A 26 9.04 14.51 -1.99
CA LYS A 26 9.93 15.61 -2.32
C LYS A 26 9.55 16.19 -3.70
N PRO A 27 9.77 17.49 -3.94
CA PRO A 27 9.41 18.15 -5.20
C PRO A 27 9.99 17.45 -6.44
N GLU A 28 11.24 17.01 -6.38
CA GLU A 28 11.92 16.31 -7.47
C GLU A 28 11.21 15.01 -7.89
N SER A 29 10.60 14.30 -6.93
CA SER A 29 9.83 13.08 -7.20
C SER A 29 8.50 13.41 -7.90
N LYS A 30 7.84 14.50 -7.50
CA LYS A 30 6.59 14.95 -8.14
C LYS A 30 6.82 15.37 -9.59
N ILE A 31 7.93 16.09 -9.86
CA ILE A 31 8.32 16.50 -11.23
C ILE A 31 8.54 15.28 -12.13
N ARG A 32 9.10 14.19 -11.58
CA ARG A 32 9.28 12.91 -12.28
C ARG A 32 7.97 12.12 -12.45
N GLY A 33 6.82 12.67 -12.06
CA GLY A 33 5.52 12.01 -12.16
C GLY A 33 5.29 10.91 -11.12
N VAL A 34 6.14 10.80 -10.10
CA VAL A 34 5.94 9.81 -9.04
C VAL A 34 4.75 10.24 -8.18
N THR A 35 3.85 9.30 -7.91
CA THR A 35 2.66 9.51 -7.08
C THR A 35 2.68 8.62 -5.84
N GLY A 36 1.96 9.03 -4.79
CA GLY A 36 1.77 8.16 -3.62
C GLY A 36 1.16 6.81 -4.01
N ARG A 37 0.22 6.77 -4.96
CA ARG A 37 -0.36 5.52 -5.49
C ARG A 37 0.69 4.62 -6.15
N HIS A 38 1.64 5.19 -6.88
CA HIS A 38 2.75 4.42 -7.49
C HIS A 38 3.61 3.75 -6.41
N ILE A 39 4.00 4.51 -5.37
CA ILE A 39 4.81 4.00 -4.26
C ILE A 39 4.06 2.95 -3.45
N THR A 40 2.80 3.20 -3.10
CA THR A 40 1.99 2.23 -2.33
C THR A 40 1.85 0.91 -3.09
N ARG A 41 1.57 0.95 -4.41
CA ARG A 41 1.52 -0.28 -5.22
C ARG A 41 2.85 -1.03 -5.24
N LYS A 42 3.96 -0.31 -5.41
CA LYS A 42 5.30 -0.90 -5.40
C LYS A 42 5.59 -1.61 -4.07
N ILE A 43 5.31 -0.96 -2.94
CA ILE A 43 5.51 -1.55 -1.60
C ILE A 43 4.65 -2.81 -1.44
N LEU A 44 3.36 -2.75 -1.79
CA LEU A 44 2.45 -3.89 -1.66
C LEU A 44 2.85 -5.09 -2.53
N SER A 45 3.56 -4.86 -3.63
CA SER A 45 4.10 -5.93 -4.50
C SER A 45 5.43 -6.52 -4.00
N GLU A 46 6.22 -5.74 -3.26
CA GLU A 46 7.55 -6.15 -2.78
C GLU A 46 7.49 -6.87 -1.42
N VAL A 47 6.48 -6.55 -0.59
CA VAL A 47 6.32 -7.17 0.73
C VAL A 47 5.56 -8.49 0.60
N PRO A 48 6.19 -9.65 0.85
CA PRO A 48 5.51 -10.93 0.80
C PRO A 48 4.46 -11.02 1.91
N VAL A 49 3.37 -11.74 1.63
CA VAL A 49 2.41 -12.10 2.67
C VAL A 49 3.05 -13.16 3.56
N PRO A 50 3.02 -13.01 4.89
CA PRO A 50 3.48 -14.07 5.79
C PRO A 50 2.68 -15.35 5.50
N VAL A 51 3.38 -16.40 5.07
CA VAL A 51 2.83 -17.76 5.11
C VAL A 51 3.01 -18.27 6.53
N ILE A 52 1.92 -18.74 7.15
CA ILE A 52 2.00 -19.39 8.46
C ILE A 52 2.90 -20.61 8.25
N GLN A 53 4.04 -20.64 8.93
CA GLN A 53 5.00 -21.73 8.86
C GLN A 53 4.61 -22.84 9.84
#